data_AF-A0A956D5Z3-F1
#
_entry.id   AF-A0A956D5Z3-F1
#
_cell.length_a   1.000
_cell.length_b   1.000
_cell.length_c   1.000
_cell.angle_alpha   90.00
_cell.angle_beta   90.00
_cell.angle_gamma   90.00
#
_symmetry.space_group_name_H-M   'P 1'
#
loop_
_entity.id
_entity.type
_entity.pdbx_description
1 polymer ?
#
loop_
_entity_poly.entity_id
_entity_poly.type
_entity_poly.pdbx_seq_one_letter_code
_entity_poly.pdbx_strand_id
1 'polypeptide(L)'
;ADGIPGIPRWGAKSAAAVLAHYGRLEDIPLDAARWDIKVRGAATLATNLAERHEAAKLYKVLATLREDAPVDEDLDAMEWQGADREALAAIDEEIGDSASRRVTRWRAPLSRGG
;
A
#
# COMPACT_ATOMS: atom_id res chain seq x y z
N ALA A 1 -3.98 10.59 -0.90
CA ALA A 1 -3.01 10.38 0.20
C ALA A 1 -3.76 9.71 1.32
N ASP A 2 -3.21 8.63 1.87
CA ASP A 2 -3.94 7.69 2.73
C ASP A 2 -4.00 8.15 4.20
N GLY A 3 -3.99 9.47 4.44
CA GLY A 3 -4.03 10.09 5.76
C GLY A 3 -2.67 10.34 6.44
N ILE A 4 -1.55 9.94 5.82
CA ILE A 4 -0.19 10.19 6.35
C ILE A 4 0.29 11.60 5.93
N PRO A 5 0.49 12.55 6.86
CA PRO A 5 0.85 13.93 6.51
C PRO A 5 2.34 14.12 6.18
N GLY A 6 3.19 13.13 6.51
CA GLY A 6 4.64 13.22 6.35
C GLY A 6 5.32 14.14 7.37
N ILE A 7 6.63 14.38 7.16
CA ILE A 7 7.42 15.30 7.99
C ILE A 7 7.59 16.63 7.25
N PRO A 8 7.37 17.80 7.88
CA PRO A 8 7.57 19.09 7.23
C PRO A 8 8.95 19.21 6.60
N ARG A 9 9.03 19.78 5.38
CA ARG A 9 10.26 19.96 4.58
C ARG A 9 10.89 18.66 4.03
N TRP A 10 10.39 17.48 4.41
CA TRP A 10 10.77 16.22 3.81
C TRP A 10 9.88 15.93 2.60
N GLY A 11 10.41 16.17 1.41
CA GLY A 11 9.80 15.75 0.15
C GLY A 11 10.59 14.63 -0.50
N ALA A 12 10.10 14.09 -1.62
CA ALA A 12 10.72 12.96 -2.32
C ALA A 12 12.23 13.14 -2.56
N LYS A 13 12.69 14.34 -2.97
CA LYS A 13 14.11 14.60 -3.25
C LYS A 13 15.00 14.56 -2.01
N SER A 14 14.59 15.19 -0.89
CA SER A 14 15.38 15.17 0.34
C SER A 14 15.34 13.79 1.00
N ALA A 15 14.16 13.16 1.04
CA ALA A 15 14.00 11.80 1.54
C ALA A 15 14.87 10.80 0.77
N ALA A 16 14.82 10.81 -0.57
CA ALA A 16 15.62 9.92 -1.39
C ALA A 16 17.13 10.14 -1.21
N ALA A 17 17.59 11.40 -1.18
CA ALA A 17 19.02 11.70 -1.01
C ALA A 17 19.55 11.20 0.34
N VAL A 18 18.77 11.35 1.42
CA VAL A 18 19.19 10.92 2.76
C VAL A 18 19.10 9.39 2.90
N LEU A 19 17.99 8.78 2.45
CA LEU A 19 17.82 7.33 2.50
C LEU A 19 18.80 6.59 1.59
N ALA A 20 19.21 7.15 0.46
CA ALA A 20 20.23 6.54 -0.39
C ALA A 20 21.59 6.39 0.31
N HIS A 21 21.86 7.23 1.33
CA HIS A 21 23.10 7.16 2.10
C HIS A 21 22.96 6.33 3.38
N TYR A 22 21.95 6.60 4.21
CA TYR A 22 21.78 5.89 5.50
C TYR A 22 21.00 4.57 5.38
N GLY A 23 20.34 4.31 4.25
CA GLY A 23 19.58 3.10 3.97
C GLY A 23 18.22 3.06 4.66
N ARG A 24 18.18 3.30 5.97
CA ARG A 24 16.95 3.19 6.79
C ARG A 24 16.67 4.46 7.57
N LEU A 25 15.40 4.68 7.88
CA LEU A 25 14.95 5.78 8.72
C LEU A 25 15.66 5.81 10.08
N GLU A 26 15.85 4.63 10.70
CA GLU A 26 16.45 4.51 12.03
C GLU A 26 17.95 4.84 12.07
N ASP A 27 18.60 4.78 10.90
CA ASP A 27 20.04 5.00 10.77
C ASP A 27 20.36 6.47 10.46
N ILE A 28 19.35 7.31 10.22
CA ILE A 28 19.54 8.75 9.98
C ILE A 28 19.83 9.45 11.31
N PRO A 29 21.00 10.09 11.49
CA PRO A 29 21.28 10.83 12.72
C PRO A 29 20.28 11.97 12.92
N LEU A 30 19.79 12.16 14.14
CA LEU A 30 18.84 13.25 14.44
C LEU A 30 19.52 14.63 14.57
N ASP A 31 20.84 14.66 14.58
CA ASP A 31 21.66 15.87 14.55
C ASP A 31 22.31 16.02 13.17
N ALA A 32 22.06 17.15 12.50
CA ALA A 32 22.65 17.46 11.20
C ALA A 32 24.18 17.55 11.24
N ALA A 33 24.80 17.86 12.38
CA ALA A 33 26.25 17.89 12.52
C ALA A 33 26.91 16.51 12.33
N ARG A 34 26.12 15.45 12.51
CA ARG A 34 26.55 14.06 12.31
C ARG A 34 26.26 13.55 10.90
N TRP A 35 25.82 14.41 9.99
CA TRP A 35 25.49 13.97 8.64
C TRP A 35 26.72 13.96 7.74
N ASP A 36 27.01 12.80 7.15
CA ASP A 36 28.14 12.61 6.22
C ASP A 36 27.80 12.99 4.77
N ILE A 37 26.61 13.57 4.55
CA ILE A 37 26.12 14.02 3.24
C ILE A 37 25.69 15.48 3.25
N LYS A 38 25.89 16.16 2.12
CA LYS A 38 25.40 17.52 1.91
C LYS A 38 24.03 17.50 1.25
N VAL A 39 23.01 17.94 1.97
CA VAL A 39 21.68 18.22 1.42
C VAL A 39 21.23 19.63 1.76
N ARG A 40 20.45 20.25 0.85
CA ARG A 40 19.94 21.60 1.04
C ARG A 40 19.02 21.64 2.27
N GLY A 41 19.37 22.48 3.24
CA GLY A 41 18.58 22.65 4.46
C GLY A 41 18.71 21.50 5.47
N ALA A 42 19.84 20.78 5.48
CA ALA A 42 20.11 19.67 6.40
C ALA A 42 19.76 19.97 7.86
N ALA A 43 20.12 21.17 8.36
CA ALA A 43 19.76 21.60 9.72
C ALA A 43 18.25 21.55 9.98
N THR A 44 17.44 22.18 9.12
CA THR A 44 15.97 22.16 9.25
C THR A 44 15.40 20.75 9.06
N LEU A 45 15.96 19.95 8.16
CA LEU A 45 15.52 18.57 7.94
C LEU A 45 15.74 17.71 9.20
N ALA A 46 16.93 17.79 9.78
CA ALA A 46 17.29 17.07 11.00
C ALA A 46 16.45 17.54 12.20
N THR A 47 16.27 18.86 12.38
CA THR A 47 15.39 19.42 13.43
C THR A 47 13.97 18.88 13.30
N ASN A 48 13.36 18.95 12.10
CA ASN A 48 12.01 18.47 11.89
C ASN A 48 11.89 16.94 12.08
N LEU A 49 12.91 16.18 11.67
CA LEU A 49 12.95 14.74 11.88
C LEU A 49 13.08 14.41 13.38
N ALA A 50 13.93 15.13 14.12
CA ALA A 50 14.10 14.96 15.56
C ALA A 50 12.80 15.26 16.32
N GLU A 51 12.14 16.38 16.03
CA GLU A 51 10.86 16.78 16.65
C GLU A 51 9.72 15.82 16.33
N ARG A 52 9.78 15.12 15.19
CA ARG A 52 8.72 14.22 14.71
C ARG A 52 9.19 12.78 14.59
N HIS A 53 10.24 12.40 15.32
CA HIS A 53 10.89 11.10 15.15
C HIS A 53 9.93 9.93 15.41
N GLU A 54 9.14 10.02 16.48
CA GLU A 54 8.14 8.99 16.80
C GLU A 54 7.00 8.94 15.76
N ALA A 55 6.60 10.10 15.22
CA ALA A 55 5.63 10.14 14.13
C ALA A 55 6.21 9.50 12.85
N ALA A 56 7.48 9.76 12.52
CA ALA A 56 8.14 9.16 11.36
C ALA A 56 8.20 7.62 11.48
N LYS A 57 8.51 7.09 12.67
CA LYS A 57 8.46 5.65 12.95
C LYS A 57 7.05 5.08 12.78
N LEU A 58 6.04 5.75 13.34
CA LEU A 58 4.64 5.34 13.17
C LEU A 58 4.23 5.34 11.69
N TYR A 59 4.60 6.37 10.93
CA TYR A 59 4.30 6.44 9.50
C TYR A 59 4.96 5.32 8.72
N LYS A 60 6.20 4.95 9.07
CA LYS A 60 6.85 3.76 8.50
C LYS A 60 6.03 2.50 8.77
N VAL A 61 5.54 2.30 10.00
CA VAL A 61 4.69 1.14 10.33
C VAL A 61 3.41 1.15 9.50
N LEU A 62 2.69 2.29 9.47
CA LEU A 62 1.42 2.42 8.75
C LEU A 62 1.57 2.26 7.23
N ALA A 63 2.70 2.67 6.67
CA ALA A 63 2.97 2.60 5.24
C ALA A 63 3.68 1.29 4.81
N THR A 64 4.02 0.40 5.74
CA THR A 64 4.63 -0.90 5.42
C THR A 64 3.54 -1.95 5.28
N LEU A 65 3.52 -2.63 4.14
CA LEU A 65 2.61 -3.76 3.93
C LEU A 65 2.89 -4.86 4.95
N ARG A 66 1.84 -5.39 5.57
CA ARG A 66 1.93 -6.57 6.41
C ARG A 66 1.92 -7.83 5.56
N GLU A 67 2.96 -8.65 5.72
CA GLU A 67 3.10 -9.94 5.03
C GLU A 67 2.55 -11.12 5.87
N ASP A 68 2.18 -10.86 7.12
CA ASP A 68 1.71 -11.83 8.10
C ASP A 68 0.19 -11.80 8.28
N ALA A 69 -0.54 -11.20 7.34
CA ALA A 69 -2.00 -11.19 7.39
C ALA A 69 -2.52 -12.63 7.23
N PRO A 70 -3.48 -13.07 8.08
CA PRO A 70 -4.08 -14.38 7.92
C PRO A 70 -4.89 -14.41 6.62
N VAL A 71 -4.39 -15.16 5.65
CA VAL A 71 -5.07 -15.50 4.41
C VAL A 71 -5.16 -17.03 4.41
N ASP A 72 -6.38 -17.55 4.52
CA ASP A 72 -6.62 -18.98 4.72
C ASP A 72 -6.62 -19.75 3.38
N GLU A 73 -6.78 -19.05 2.25
CA GLU A 73 -6.84 -19.65 0.92
C GLU A 73 -5.46 -19.86 0.29
N ASP A 74 -5.26 -21.03 -0.32
CA ASP A 74 -4.14 -21.24 -1.24
C ASP A 74 -4.40 -20.55 -2.59
N LEU A 75 -3.33 -20.34 -3.37
CA LEU A 75 -3.42 -19.65 -4.67
C LEU A 75 -4.34 -20.37 -5.66
N ASP A 76 -4.44 -21.70 -5.59
CA ASP A 76 -5.27 -22.50 -6.48
C ASP A 76 -6.77 -22.30 -6.15
N ALA A 77 -7.11 -22.21 -4.87
CA ALA A 77 -8.45 -21.90 -4.38
C ALA A 77 -8.90 -20.48 -4.76
N MET A 78 -7.95 -19.55 -4.91
CA MET A 78 -8.22 -18.18 -5.37
C MET A 78 -8.40 -18.08 -6.88
N GLU A 79 -8.23 -19.16 -7.65
CA GLU A 79 -8.40 -19.13 -9.10
C GLU A 79 -9.83 -18.73 -9.48
N TRP A 80 -9.96 -17.70 -10.32
CA TRP A 80 -11.25 -17.24 -10.81
C TRP A 80 -12.00 -18.32 -11.59
N GLN A 81 -13.07 -18.88 -11.01
CA GLN A 81 -13.83 -19.97 -11.63
C GLN A 81 -14.84 -19.52 -12.71
N GLY A 82 -14.98 -18.22 -12.97
CA GLY A 82 -15.99 -17.65 -13.86
C GLY A 82 -17.20 -17.10 -13.10
N ALA A 83 -17.93 -16.22 -13.79
CA ALA A 83 -19.11 -15.56 -13.22
C ALA A 83 -20.28 -16.54 -13.09
N ASP A 84 -21.11 -16.31 -12.10
CA ASP A 84 -22.41 -16.98 -11.98
C ASP A 84 -23.41 -16.29 -12.90
N ARG A 85 -24.06 -17.06 -13.78
CA ARG A 85 -24.96 -16.52 -14.80
C ARG A 85 -26.26 -15.99 -14.22
N GLU A 86 -26.83 -16.69 -13.26
CA GLU A 86 -28.12 -16.33 -12.66
C GLU A 86 -27.94 -15.16 -11.71
N ALA A 87 -26.93 -15.23 -10.83
CA ALA A 87 -26.66 -14.16 -9.88
C ALA A 87 -26.27 -12.86 -10.59
N LEU A 88 -25.46 -12.92 -11.65
CA LEU A 88 -25.07 -11.72 -12.39
C LEU A 88 -26.24 -11.11 -13.19
N ALA A 89 -27.13 -11.94 -13.75
CA ALA A 89 -28.31 -11.43 -14.44
C ALA A 89 -29.28 -10.72 -13.48
N ALA A 90 -29.44 -11.24 -12.26
CA ALA A 90 -30.24 -10.57 -11.23
C ALA A 90 -29.65 -9.21 -10.83
N ILE A 91 -28.32 -9.11 -10.68
CA ILE A 91 -27.64 -7.84 -10.40
C ILE A 91 -27.82 -6.85 -11.56
N ASP A 92 -27.64 -7.30 -12.82
CA ASP A 92 -27.85 -6.46 -14.01
C ASP A 92 -29.25 -5.82 -14.01
N GLU A 93 -30.29 -6.59 -13.67
CA GLU A 93 -31.66 -6.09 -13.52
C GLU A 93 -31.80 -5.10 -12.36
N GLU A 94 -31.24 -5.40 -11.19
CA GLU A 94 -31.31 -4.55 -10.00
C GLU A 94 -30.66 -3.17 -10.20
N ILE A 95 -29.47 -3.15 -10.81
CA ILE A 95 -28.69 -1.91 -10.96
C ILE A 95 -28.89 -1.23 -12.32
N GLY A 96 -29.63 -1.86 -13.25
CA GLY A 96 -29.84 -1.38 -14.61
C GLY A 96 -28.59 -1.42 -15.49
N ASP A 97 -27.70 -2.39 -15.27
CA ASP A 97 -26.50 -2.62 -16.08
C ASP A 97 -26.69 -3.83 -17.01
N SER A 98 -25.68 -4.13 -17.83
CA SER A 98 -25.63 -5.30 -18.71
C SER A 98 -24.23 -5.92 -18.70
N ALA A 99 -23.62 -5.99 -17.52
CA ALA A 99 -22.28 -6.52 -17.32
C ALA A 99 -22.17 -7.99 -17.76
N SER A 100 -23.25 -8.76 -17.65
CA SER A 100 -23.34 -10.14 -18.16
C SER A 100 -22.95 -10.27 -19.64
N ARG A 101 -23.20 -9.24 -20.47
CA ARG A 101 -22.86 -9.23 -21.90
C ARG A 101 -21.35 -9.20 -22.18
N ARG A 102 -20.56 -8.77 -21.19
CA ARG A 102 -19.09 -8.62 -21.29
C ARG A 102 -18.32 -9.78 -20.65
N VAL A 103 -19.01 -10.74 -20.02
CA VAL A 103 -18.38 -11.88 -19.36
C VAL A 103 -17.86 -12.89 -20.38
N THR A 104 -16.59 -13.25 -20.24
CA THR A 104 -15.88 -14.20 -21.13
C THR A 104 -15.68 -15.58 -20.50
N ARG A 105 -15.71 -15.70 -19.16
CA ARG A 105 -15.62 -16.98 -18.42
C ARG A 105 -16.84 -17.12 -17.52
N TRP A 106 -17.64 -18.16 -17.78
CA TRP A 106 -18.79 -18.52 -16.96
C TRP A 106 -18.45 -19.74 -16.10
N ARG A 107 -18.93 -19.76 -14.85
CA ARG A 107 -18.76 -20.90 -13.95
C ARG A 107 -19.48 -22.11 -14.54
N ALA A 108 -18.88 -23.31 -14.40
CA ALA A 108 -19.53 -24.54 -14.83
C ALA A 108 -20.84 -24.76 -14.04
N PRO A 109 -21.89 -25.32 -14.65
CA PRO A 109 -23.11 -25.67 -13.92
C PRO A 109 -22.76 -26.65 -12.80
N LEU A 110 -23.27 -26.40 -11.59
CA LEU A 110 -23.18 -27.40 -10.52
C LEU A 110 -23.86 -28.68 -11.03
N SER A 111 -23.09 -29.77 -11.14
CA SER A 111 -23.65 -31.06 -11.51
C SER A 111 -24.72 -31.43 -10.49
N ARG A 112 -25.99 -31.44 -10.90
CA ARG A 112 -27.06 -31.97 -10.06
C ARG A 112 -26.78 -33.47 -9.89
N GLY A 113 -26.30 -33.87 -8.72
CA GLY A 113 -26.19 -35.28 -8.36
C GLY A 113 -27.54 -35.96 -8.54
N GLY A 114 -27.51 -37.15 -9.16
CA GLY A 114 -28.67 -38.00 -9.40
C GLY A 114 -29.11 -38.79 -8.17
#